data_AF-A0A1H7Q7Y3-F1
#
_entry.id   AF-A0A1H7Q7Y3-F1
#
_cell.length_a   1.000
_cell.length_b   1.000
_cell.length_c   1.000
_cell.angle_alpha   90.00
_cell.angle_beta   90.00
_cell.angle_gamma   90.00
#
_symmetry.space_group_name_H-M   'P 1'
#
loop_
_entity.id
_entity.type
_entity.pdbx_description
1 polymer ?
#
loop_
_entity_poly.entity_id
_entity_poly.type
_entity_poly.pdbx_seq_one_letter_code
_entity_poly.pdbx_strand_id
1 'polypeptide(L)'
;MYSCSLTNPNIRAIIYYTIERMCILRLIQIERRLITAIYHFNVKMVTRTSGGSCVASAAYIAGEKIKNERDGKIHDYRNKHEVVHKEILLPANAPPKYSNRAKLWNYAECAEKRKNSQTARSINAALPRELSREDQIDLVRQFCKQCFVSKGMCCDFAIHDKGDGNPHVHILLPTRRVGKNGFTKKERAWNDRKLLLEWRERWADWCNHKLYFVSDARVDHRSYKDQGIDRLPQIHLGVEVCAVERKGFKTDKGNKNRRIRRRNLEVEIQELEQQMRAIRSKHKQDTIDYIESNIGCKVSEAFTIHDEMPVLEQYEKYLQSHNIPSELIFYNEDKYELFVPKSEKEKAIGLLSQFRKQNFEKDKQGDMQQKSAPPKKPKPRL
;
A
#
# COMPACT_ATOMS: atom_id res chain seq x y z
N MET A 1 3.23 5.72 -47.32
CA MET A 1 3.49 4.43 -46.66
C MET A 1 4.85 4.52 -45.99
N TYR A 2 4.91 4.87 -44.72
CA TYR A 2 6.15 4.90 -43.95
C TYR A 2 6.43 3.48 -43.44
N SER A 3 7.36 2.77 -44.08
CA SER A 3 7.93 1.52 -43.55
C SER A 3 8.98 1.88 -42.49
N CYS A 4 8.61 1.83 -41.22
CA CYS A 4 9.55 1.98 -40.13
C CYS A 4 10.34 0.66 -40.01
N SER A 5 11.55 0.64 -40.57
CA SER A 5 12.50 -0.46 -40.38
C SER A 5 13.03 -0.42 -38.94
N LEU A 6 12.42 -1.22 -38.06
CA LEU A 6 12.93 -1.49 -36.73
C LEU A 6 14.12 -2.46 -36.84
N THR A 7 15.27 -1.98 -37.27
CA THR A 7 16.55 -2.66 -36.99
C THR A 7 16.84 -2.42 -35.52
N ASN A 8 16.61 -3.42 -34.65
CA ASN A 8 16.23 -3.11 -33.26
C ASN A 8 17.13 -3.69 -32.14
N PRO A 9 18.37 -3.17 -31.97
CA PRO A 9 19.08 -3.28 -30.70
C PRO A 9 18.33 -2.57 -29.55
N ASN A 10 17.35 -1.70 -29.85
CA ASN A 10 16.48 -1.13 -28.82
C ASN A 10 15.46 -2.14 -28.27
N ILE A 11 15.04 -3.20 -28.99
CA ILE A 11 14.10 -4.20 -28.44
C ILE A 11 14.77 -5.08 -27.39
N ARG A 12 16.01 -5.54 -27.63
CA ARG A 12 16.78 -6.29 -26.61
C ARG A 12 16.95 -5.43 -25.34
N ALA A 13 17.39 -4.19 -25.47
CA ALA A 13 17.50 -3.26 -24.33
C ALA A 13 16.14 -2.96 -23.67
N ILE A 14 15.07 -2.80 -24.44
CA ILE A 14 13.72 -2.56 -23.92
C ILE A 14 13.21 -3.79 -23.16
N ILE A 15 13.40 -5.02 -23.62
CA ILE A 15 12.94 -6.23 -22.91
C ILE A 15 13.65 -6.37 -21.57
N TYR A 16 14.98 -6.22 -21.52
CA TYR A 16 15.76 -6.27 -20.28
C TYR A 16 15.38 -5.13 -19.31
N TYR A 17 15.33 -3.90 -19.81
CA TYR A 17 14.98 -2.74 -19.01
C TYR A 17 13.53 -2.83 -18.51
N THR A 18 12.62 -3.41 -19.28
CA THR A 18 11.23 -3.60 -18.86
C THR A 18 11.12 -4.69 -17.79
N ILE A 19 11.90 -5.77 -17.86
CA ILE A 19 11.86 -6.87 -16.88
C ILE A 19 12.50 -6.48 -15.55
N GLU A 20 13.70 -5.89 -15.56
CA GLU A 20 14.32 -5.39 -14.32
C GLU A 20 13.45 -4.31 -13.69
N ARG A 21 12.92 -3.38 -14.50
CA ARG A 21 12.03 -2.34 -13.98
C ARG A 21 10.70 -2.92 -13.51
N MET A 22 10.14 -3.96 -14.12
CA MET A 22 8.92 -4.63 -13.62
C MET A 22 9.18 -5.44 -12.34
N CYS A 23 10.34 -6.08 -12.21
CA CYS A 23 10.76 -6.80 -11.01
C CYS A 23 11.07 -5.82 -9.87
N ILE A 24 11.77 -4.72 -10.14
CA ILE A 24 12.03 -3.63 -9.19
C ILE A 24 10.73 -2.92 -8.83
N LEU A 25 9.86 -2.60 -9.79
CA LEU A 25 8.55 -2.01 -9.50
C LEU A 25 7.68 -2.97 -8.69
N ARG A 26 7.73 -4.28 -8.92
CA ARG A 26 7.05 -5.28 -8.07
C ARG A 26 7.69 -5.45 -6.71
N LEU A 27 9.02 -5.43 -6.58
CA LEU A 27 9.72 -5.45 -5.29
C LEU A 27 9.40 -4.18 -4.49
N ILE A 28 9.40 -3.02 -5.14
CA ILE A 28 8.90 -1.74 -4.58
C ILE A 28 7.41 -1.87 -4.24
N GLN A 29 6.59 -2.56 -5.02
CA GLN A 29 5.16 -2.75 -4.73
C GLN A 29 4.93 -3.76 -3.60
N ILE A 30 5.81 -4.75 -3.42
CA ILE A 30 5.83 -5.69 -2.30
C ILE A 30 6.31 -4.97 -1.02
N GLU A 31 7.37 -4.17 -1.10
CA GLU A 31 7.82 -3.31 0.00
C GLU A 31 6.77 -2.22 0.33
N ARG A 32 6.08 -1.65 -0.66
CA ARG A 32 4.98 -0.71 -0.46
C ARG A 32 3.70 -1.39 0.03
N ARG A 33 3.47 -2.68 -0.25
CA ARG A 33 2.36 -3.45 0.35
C ARG A 33 2.53 -3.64 1.85
N LEU A 34 3.74 -3.52 2.38
CA LEU A 34 3.98 -3.44 3.83
C LEU A 34 3.45 -2.13 4.44
N ILE A 35 3.14 -1.12 3.62
CA ILE A 35 2.40 0.09 4.00
C ILE A 35 0.93 -0.15 3.63
N THR A 36 0.25 -0.94 4.46
CA THR A 36 -1.18 -1.19 4.28
C THR A 36 -1.97 -0.14 5.03
N ALA A 37 -2.85 0.59 4.35
CA ALA A 37 -3.90 1.36 5.01
C ALA A 37 -4.73 0.40 5.88
N ILE A 38 -4.89 0.70 7.16
CA ILE A 38 -5.56 -0.18 8.12
C ILE A 38 -7.01 0.26 8.28
N TYR A 39 -7.94 -0.68 8.08
CA TYR A 39 -9.34 -0.45 8.41
C TYR A 39 -9.59 -0.63 9.91
N HIS A 40 -10.13 0.41 10.56
CA HIS A 40 -10.71 0.31 11.89
C HIS A 40 -11.93 1.21 11.99
N PHE A 41 -13.06 0.67 12.47
CA PHE A 41 -14.27 1.43 12.77
C PHE A 41 -15.04 0.79 13.93
N ASN A 42 -14.90 1.37 15.11
CA ASN A 42 -15.51 0.91 16.35
C ASN A 42 -16.59 1.89 16.81
N VAL A 43 -17.76 1.35 17.17
CA VAL A 43 -18.87 2.14 17.70
C VAL A 43 -19.24 1.62 19.09
N LYS A 44 -19.35 2.53 20.05
CA LYS A 44 -19.74 2.25 21.43
C LYS A 44 -20.78 3.26 21.91
N MET A 45 -21.62 2.83 22.84
CA MET A 45 -22.49 3.75 23.58
C MET A 45 -21.77 4.26 24.81
N VAL A 46 -21.87 5.56 25.07
CA VAL A 46 -21.47 6.17 26.33
C VAL A 46 -22.64 6.01 27.31
N THR A 47 -22.42 5.25 28.39
CA THR A 47 -23.49 4.85 29.30
C THR A 47 -23.18 5.21 30.75
N ARG A 48 -24.15 5.79 31.45
CA ARG A 48 -23.97 6.20 32.86
C ARG A 48 -23.71 5.01 33.80
N THR A 49 -24.30 3.84 33.54
CA THR A 49 -24.11 2.63 34.37
C THR A 49 -22.68 2.14 34.39
N SER A 50 -21.92 2.38 33.32
CA SER A 50 -20.49 2.07 33.24
C SER A 50 -19.60 3.26 33.64
N GLY A 51 -20.16 4.27 34.33
CA GLY A 51 -19.47 5.50 34.69
C GLY A 51 -19.26 6.48 33.53
N GLY A 52 -19.85 6.24 32.36
CA GLY A 52 -19.70 7.09 31.18
C GLY A 52 -20.47 8.41 31.27
N SER A 53 -19.87 9.49 30.75
CA SER A 53 -20.48 10.82 30.62
C SER A 53 -20.18 11.37 29.23
N CYS A 54 -21.20 11.96 28.57
CA CYS A 54 -20.97 12.56 27.27
C CYS A 54 -20.13 13.84 27.38
N VAL A 55 -20.26 14.59 28.49
CA VAL A 55 -19.42 15.75 28.80
C VAL A 55 -17.96 15.33 29.02
N ALA A 56 -17.72 14.26 29.79
CA ALA A 56 -16.37 13.73 29.98
C ALA A 56 -15.75 13.26 28.66
N SER A 57 -16.54 12.58 27.83
CA SER A 57 -16.11 12.10 26.52
C SER A 57 -15.76 13.25 25.58
N ALA A 58 -16.58 14.30 25.55
CA ALA A 58 -16.34 15.49 24.75
C ALA A 58 -15.07 16.23 25.16
N ALA A 59 -14.86 16.41 26.48
CA ALA A 59 -13.64 17.00 27.02
C ALA A 59 -12.41 16.16 26.64
N TYR A 60 -12.51 14.83 26.76
CA TYR A 60 -11.44 13.90 26.44
C TYR A 60 -11.04 13.94 24.97
N ILE A 61 -12.01 13.86 24.04
CA ILE A 61 -11.69 13.82 22.60
C ILE A 61 -11.14 15.17 22.14
N ALA A 62 -11.61 16.29 22.70
CA ALA A 62 -11.20 17.62 22.26
C ALA A 62 -9.95 18.17 22.99
N GLY A 63 -9.45 17.46 24.01
CA GLY A 63 -8.36 17.95 24.86
C GLY A 63 -8.74 19.24 25.60
N GLU A 64 -9.95 19.31 26.14
CA GLU A 64 -10.54 20.51 26.73
C GLU A 64 -10.84 20.36 28.21
N LYS A 65 -11.05 21.50 28.88
CA LYS A 65 -11.58 21.57 30.24
C LYS A 65 -13.07 21.89 30.19
N ILE A 66 -13.92 20.94 30.58
CA ILE A 66 -15.38 21.11 30.57
C ILE A 66 -15.95 20.67 31.92
N LYS A 67 -16.77 21.53 32.53
CA LYS A 67 -17.56 21.19 33.72
C LYS A 67 -18.85 20.49 33.28
N ASN A 68 -19.13 19.35 33.89
CA ASN A 68 -20.42 18.68 33.81
C ASN A 68 -21.39 19.35 34.78
N GLU A 69 -22.38 20.06 34.27
CA GLU A 69 -23.36 20.80 35.05
C GLU A 69 -24.27 19.87 35.87
N ARG A 70 -24.45 18.62 35.44
CA ARG A 70 -25.32 17.65 36.12
C ARG A 70 -24.74 17.17 37.47
N ASP A 71 -23.45 16.89 37.52
CA ASP A 71 -22.79 16.31 38.71
C ASP A 71 -21.70 17.22 39.31
N GLY A 72 -21.48 18.40 38.72
CA GLY A 72 -20.50 19.38 39.15
C GLY A 72 -19.04 19.02 38.81
N LYS A 73 -18.76 17.84 38.27
CA LYS A 73 -17.39 17.37 38.01
C LYS A 73 -16.74 18.17 36.90
N ILE A 74 -15.46 18.49 37.08
CA ILE A 74 -14.63 19.15 36.06
C ILE A 74 -13.78 18.09 35.38
N HIS A 75 -13.90 17.98 34.06
CA HIS A 75 -13.09 17.10 33.23
C HIS A 75 -12.04 17.94 32.52
N ASP A 76 -10.76 17.80 32.90
CA ASP A 76 -9.65 18.58 32.35
C ASP A 76 -8.67 17.67 31.61
N TYR A 77 -8.68 17.77 30.28
CA TYR A 77 -7.82 16.98 29.39
C TYR A 77 -6.90 17.86 28.52
N ARG A 78 -6.60 19.09 28.97
CA ARG A 78 -5.75 20.04 28.23
C ARG A 78 -4.31 19.57 28.05
N ASN A 79 -3.87 18.55 28.80
CA ASN A 79 -2.57 17.89 28.65
C ASN A 79 -2.50 16.91 27.47
N LYS A 80 -3.59 16.71 26.72
CA LYS A 80 -3.61 15.90 25.50
C LYS A 80 -3.04 16.67 24.31
N HIS A 81 -1.73 16.60 24.15
CA HIS A 81 -1.03 17.21 23.02
C HIS A 81 -1.23 16.46 21.69
N GLU A 82 -1.79 15.24 21.73
CA GLU A 82 -2.08 14.46 20.53
C GLU A 82 -3.31 14.94 19.73
N VAL A 83 -4.07 15.93 20.23
CA VAL A 83 -5.24 16.46 19.51
C VAL A 83 -4.80 17.45 18.45
N VAL A 84 -4.88 17.04 17.18
CA VAL A 84 -4.37 17.81 16.04
C VAL A 84 -5.46 18.55 15.25
N HIS A 85 -6.72 18.13 15.40
CA HIS A 85 -7.88 18.85 14.85
C HIS A 85 -9.11 18.56 15.69
N LYS A 86 -10.04 19.51 15.79
CA LYS A 86 -11.34 19.31 16.45
C LYS A 86 -12.38 20.26 15.88
N GLU A 87 -13.61 19.76 15.72
CA GLU A 87 -14.66 20.49 15.01
C GLU A 87 -16.04 19.99 15.43
N ILE A 88 -17.02 20.91 15.48
CA ILE A 88 -18.44 20.59 15.68
C ILE A 88 -19.18 20.93 14.41
N LEU A 89 -19.91 19.96 13.89
CA LEU A 89 -20.79 20.10 12.75
C LEU A 89 -22.24 20.07 13.23
N LEU A 90 -23.00 21.10 12.85
CA LEU A 90 -24.39 21.27 13.25
C LEU A 90 -25.32 21.10 12.05
N PRO A 91 -26.47 20.41 12.22
CA PRO A 91 -27.54 20.45 11.22
C PRO A 91 -28.20 21.83 11.24
N ALA A 92 -28.86 22.22 10.15
CA ALA A 92 -29.44 23.56 9.97
C ALA A 92 -30.44 23.97 11.07
N ASN A 93 -31.09 23.00 11.72
CA ASN A 93 -32.08 23.24 12.75
C ASN A 93 -31.51 23.26 14.18
N ALA A 94 -30.20 23.07 14.36
CA ALA A 94 -29.58 23.12 15.68
C ALA A 94 -29.42 24.57 16.19
N PRO A 95 -29.56 24.81 17.51
CA PRO A 95 -29.25 26.10 18.09
C PRO A 95 -27.79 26.53 17.80
N PRO A 96 -27.53 27.76 17.32
CA PRO A 96 -26.16 28.21 17.02
C PRO A 96 -25.20 28.10 18.21
N LYS A 97 -25.72 28.25 19.44
CA LYS A 97 -24.95 28.08 20.68
C LYS A 97 -24.32 26.69 20.86
N TYR A 98 -24.77 25.69 20.12
CA TYR A 98 -24.21 24.33 20.13
C TYR A 98 -22.88 24.23 19.35
N SER A 99 -22.43 25.30 18.69
CA SER A 99 -21.05 25.38 18.19
C SER A 99 -20.02 25.41 19.33
N ASN A 100 -20.46 25.76 20.54
CA ASN A 100 -19.66 25.63 21.75
C ASN A 100 -19.83 24.22 22.35
N ARG A 101 -18.71 23.48 22.45
CA ARG A 101 -18.66 22.09 22.93
C ARG A 101 -19.23 21.91 24.33
N ALA A 102 -18.84 22.75 25.27
CA ALA A 102 -19.33 22.70 26.65
C ALA A 102 -20.85 22.88 26.69
N LYS A 103 -21.41 23.81 25.90
CA LYS A 103 -22.85 23.98 25.77
C LYS A 103 -23.50 22.74 25.13
N LEU A 104 -23.06 22.32 23.94
CA LEU A 104 -23.64 21.17 23.23
C LEU A 104 -23.79 19.95 24.15
N TRP A 105 -22.72 19.57 24.84
CA TRP A 105 -22.70 18.34 25.63
C TRP A 105 -23.37 18.46 26.99
N ASN A 106 -23.38 19.64 27.63
CA ASN A 106 -24.20 19.84 28.84
C ASN A 106 -25.70 19.82 28.52
N TYR A 107 -26.12 20.40 27.39
CA TYR A 107 -27.52 20.29 26.95
C TYR A 107 -27.89 18.83 26.59
N ALA A 108 -26.97 18.07 25.97
CA ALA A 108 -27.19 16.65 25.68
C ALA A 108 -27.30 15.82 26.97
N GLU A 109 -26.42 16.05 27.94
CA GLU A 109 -26.40 15.37 29.24
C GLU A 109 -27.67 15.67 30.05
N CYS A 110 -28.12 16.93 30.04
CA CYS A 110 -29.35 17.37 30.71
C CYS A 110 -30.61 16.72 30.10
N ALA A 111 -30.64 16.54 28.78
CA ALA A 111 -31.77 15.89 28.10
C ALA A 111 -31.94 14.41 28.50
N GLU A 112 -30.90 13.76 29.03
CA GLU A 112 -30.96 12.41 29.58
C GLU A 112 -31.39 12.38 31.05
N LYS A 113 -32.63 11.92 31.29
CA LYS A 113 -33.26 11.99 32.62
C LYS A 113 -32.96 10.80 33.56
N ARG A 114 -32.58 9.63 33.03
CA ARG A 114 -32.46 8.39 33.84
C ARG A 114 -31.02 8.11 34.29
N LYS A 115 -30.84 7.53 35.47
CA LYS A 115 -29.51 7.13 36.00
C LYS A 115 -28.75 6.15 35.10
N ASN A 116 -29.46 5.36 34.30
CA ASN A 116 -28.90 4.39 33.36
C ASN A 116 -28.94 4.84 31.89
N SER A 117 -29.05 6.15 31.64
CA SER A 117 -29.15 6.65 30.27
C SER A 117 -27.87 6.38 29.46
N GLN A 118 -28.06 6.02 28.19
CA GLN A 118 -27.05 6.19 27.16
C GLN A 118 -27.05 7.66 26.74
N THR A 119 -25.92 8.35 26.93
CA THR A 119 -25.80 9.81 26.80
C THR A 119 -25.23 10.24 25.46
N ALA A 120 -24.39 9.42 24.85
CA ALA A 120 -23.85 9.64 23.52
C ALA A 120 -23.51 8.32 22.85
N ARG A 121 -23.22 8.39 21.55
CA ARG A 121 -22.52 7.37 20.79
C ARG A 121 -21.12 7.87 20.50
N SER A 122 -20.13 7.04 20.80
CA SER A 122 -18.73 7.28 20.47
C SER A 122 -18.31 6.36 19.34
N ILE A 123 -17.65 6.93 18.34
CA ILE A 123 -17.06 6.22 17.23
C ILE A 123 -15.55 6.50 17.26
N ASN A 124 -14.75 5.45 17.10
CA ASN A 124 -13.31 5.55 16.90
C ASN A 124 -12.96 4.88 15.57
N ALA A 125 -12.24 5.58 14.71
CA ALA A 125 -11.87 5.06 13.40
C ALA A 125 -10.43 5.42 13.04
N ALA A 126 -9.72 4.49 12.40
CA ALA A 126 -8.36 4.73 11.92
C ALA A 126 -8.38 5.61 10.68
N LEU A 127 -7.42 6.53 10.58
CA LEU A 127 -7.20 7.35 9.40
C LEU A 127 -6.00 6.80 8.62
N PRO A 128 -6.05 6.77 7.28
CA PRO A 128 -4.90 6.38 6.49
C PRO A 128 -3.74 7.38 6.69
N ARG A 129 -2.55 6.86 7.01
CA ARG A 129 -1.34 7.66 7.28
C ARG A 129 -0.71 8.22 6.01
N GLU A 130 -1.10 7.69 4.87
CA GLU A 130 -0.72 8.10 3.52
C GLU A 130 -1.35 9.44 3.14
N LEU A 131 -2.45 9.83 3.80
CA LEU A 131 -3.14 11.08 3.56
C LEU A 131 -2.46 12.25 4.28
N SER A 132 -2.44 13.41 3.62
CA SER A 132 -2.10 14.67 4.26
C SER A 132 -3.06 14.96 5.43
N ARG A 133 -2.64 15.81 6.38
CA ARG A 133 -3.53 16.21 7.48
C ARG A 133 -4.81 16.88 6.97
N GLU A 134 -4.69 17.71 5.94
CA GLU A 134 -5.82 18.41 5.33
C GLU A 134 -6.81 17.42 4.71
N ASP A 135 -6.33 16.40 4.01
CA ASP A 135 -7.17 15.34 3.44
C ASP A 135 -7.81 14.47 4.51
N GLN A 136 -7.11 14.18 5.62
CA GLN A 136 -7.71 13.49 6.76
C GLN A 136 -8.85 14.30 7.36
N ILE A 137 -8.66 15.61 7.54
CA ILE A 137 -9.69 16.52 8.05
C ILE A 137 -10.89 16.56 7.10
N ASP A 138 -10.65 16.73 5.80
CA ASP A 138 -11.72 16.76 4.81
C ASP A 138 -12.49 15.42 4.75
N LEU A 139 -11.78 14.28 4.71
CA LEU A 139 -12.38 12.94 4.78
C LEU A 139 -13.36 12.83 5.94
N VAL A 140 -12.90 13.14 7.15
CA VAL A 140 -13.74 13.05 8.36
C VAL A 140 -14.93 14.00 8.27
N ARG A 141 -14.70 15.24 7.83
CA ARG A 141 -15.75 16.25 7.70
C ARG A 141 -16.84 15.82 6.72
N GLN A 142 -16.47 15.33 5.54
CA GLN A 142 -17.44 14.89 4.53
C GLN A 142 -18.20 13.66 5.01
N PHE A 143 -17.50 12.67 5.58
CA PHE A 143 -18.13 11.49 6.18
C PHE A 143 -19.16 11.89 7.24
N CYS A 144 -18.80 12.80 8.16
CA CYS A 144 -19.68 13.24 9.24
C CYS A 144 -20.89 14.02 8.71
N LYS A 145 -20.67 14.92 7.74
CA LYS A 145 -21.76 15.66 7.08
C LYS A 145 -22.76 14.71 6.43
N GLN A 146 -22.26 13.74 5.66
CA GLN A 146 -23.09 12.83 4.88
C GLN A 146 -23.81 11.79 5.75
N CYS A 147 -23.14 11.21 6.75
CA CYS A 147 -23.68 10.10 7.54
C CYS A 147 -24.48 10.54 8.77
N PHE A 148 -24.18 11.71 9.35
CA PHE A 148 -24.75 12.13 10.64
C PHE A 148 -25.51 13.44 10.52
N VAL A 149 -24.87 14.50 10.01
CA VAL A 149 -25.48 15.84 9.96
C VAL A 149 -26.68 15.86 9.03
N SER A 150 -26.59 15.19 7.88
CA SER A 150 -27.70 15.01 6.93
C SER A 150 -28.92 14.29 7.54
N LYS A 151 -28.71 13.53 8.62
CA LYS A 151 -29.74 12.81 9.38
C LYS A 151 -30.24 13.60 10.59
N GLY A 152 -29.79 14.85 10.75
CA GLY A 152 -30.20 15.75 11.82
C GLY A 152 -29.45 15.52 13.15
N MET A 153 -28.28 14.89 13.12
CA MET A 153 -27.41 14.79 14.30
C MET A 153 -26.47 15.99 14.38
N CYS A 154 -26.26 16.55 15.57
CA CYS A 154 -25.01 17.27 15.84
C CYS A 154 -23.85 16.25 15.84
N CYS A 155 -22.68 16.65 15.36
CA CYS A 155 -21.52 15.79 15.30
C CYS A 155 -20.29 16.53 15.81
N ASP A 156 -19.68 16.04 16.89
CA ASP A 156 -18.42 16.56 17.42
C ASP A 156 -17.32 15.56 17.12
N PHE A 157 -16.26 15.97 16.45
CA PHE A 157 -15.14 15.09 16.17
C PHE A 157 -13.80 15.73 16.48
N ALA A 158 -12.83 14.87 16.78
CA ALA A 158 -11.45 15.26 16.97
C ALA A 158 -10.53 14.21 16.37
N ILE A 159 -9.47 14.66 15.72
CA ILE A 159 -8.40 13.81 15.19
C ILE A 159 -7.28 13.77 16.22
N HIS A 160 -6.84 12.57 16.56
CA HIS A 160 -5.72 12.31 17.45
C HIS A 160 -4.56 11.73 16.65
N ASP A 161 -3.36 12.22 16.90
CA ASP A 161 -2.12 11.70 16.32
C ASP A 161 -0.95 11.91 17.29
N LYS A 162 -0.28 10.82 17.64
CA LYS A 162 0.89 10.82 18.54
C LYS A 162 2.22 10.80 17.78
N GLY A 163 2.19 10.76 16.46
CA GLY A 163 3.38 10.50 15.64
C GLY A 163 3.85 9.04 15.69
N ASP A 164 3.03 8.13 16.23
CA ASP A 164 3.32 6.69 16.33
C ASP A 164 2.85 5.89 15.10
N GLY A 165 2.40 6.59 14.06
CA GLY A 165 1.88 5.99 12.83
C GLY A 165 0.41 5.51 12.91
N ASN A 166 -0.32 5.87 13.97
CA ASN A 166 -1.74 5.52 14.14
C ASN A 166 -2.65 6.76 14.32
N PRO A 167 -2.74 7.65 13.30
CA PRO A 167 -3.72 8.73 13.33
C PRO A 167 -5.14 8.14 13.34
N HIS A 168 -6.00 8.68 14.20
CA HIS A 168 -7.36 8.19 14.32
C HIS A 168 -8.32 9.32 14.68
N VAL A 169 -9.58 9.16 14.31
CA VAL A 169 -10.66 10.10 14.65
C VAL A 169 -11.49 9.53 15.78
N HIS A 170 -11.87 10.40 16.71
CA HIS A 170 -12.99 10.19 17.62
C HIS A 170 -14.16 11.03 17.17
N ILE A 171 -15.34 10.44 17.04
CA ILE A 171 -16.60 11.12 16.70
C ILE A 171 -17.61 10.84 17.81
N LEU A 172 -18.26 11.89 18.32
CA LEU A 172 -19.25 11.83 19.37
C LEU A 172 -20.59 12.36 18.83
N LEU A 173 -21.62 11.54 18.97
CA LEU A 173 -22.97 11.80 18.45
C LEU A 173 -23.99 11.75 19.59
N PRO A 174 -24.95 12.69 19.66
CA PRO A 174 -26.03 12.64 20.63
C PRO A 174 -27.02 11.52 20.29
N THR A 175 -27.79 11.06 21.28
CA THR A 175 -28.81 10.01 21.08
C THR A 175 -30.21 10.55 20.77
N ARG A 176 -30.34 11.88 20.73
CA ARG A 176 -31.61 12.61 20.57
C ARG A 176 -31.56 13.51 19.34
N ARG A 177 -32.72 13.69 18.72
CA ARG A 177 -32.89 14.71 17.66
C ARG A 177 -32.71 16.09 18.25
N VAL A 178 -32.05 16.97 17.51
CA VAL A 178 -31.98 18.39 17.81
C VAL A 178 -33.05 19.14 17.02
N GLY A 179 -33.71 20.12 17.63
CA GLY A 179 -34.53 21.12 16.97
C GLY A 179 -34.13 22.53 17.42
N LYS A 180 -34.86 23.55 16.95
CA LYS A 180 -34.52 24.97 17.19
C LYS A 180 -34.36 25.33 18.67
N ASN A 181 -35.06 24.63 19.56
CA ASN A 181 -35.05 24.86 21.01
C ASN A 181 -34.14 23.89 21.78
N GLY A 182 -33.42 22.99 21.10
CA GLY A 182 -32.50 22.03 21.71
C GLY A 182 -32.87 20.57 21.47
N PHE A 183 -32.37 19.67 22.34
CA PHE A 183 -32.60 18.24 22.22
C PHE A 183 -34.04 17.82 22.56
N THR A 184 -34.58 16.89 21.77
CA THR A 184 -35.98 16.46 21.84
C THR A 184 -36.08 14.96 22.17
N LYS A 185 -36.82 14.18 21.37
CA LYS A 185 -37.00 12.74 21.54
C LYS A 185 -35.74 11.96 21.16
N LYS A 186 -35.55 10.82 21.81
CA LYS A 186 -34.54 9.84 21.39
C LYS A 186 -34.89 9.31 20.02
N GLU A 187 -33.88 9.16 19.18
CA GLU A 187 -34.04 8.51 17.89
C GLU A 187 -33.53 7.08 17.97
N ARG A 188 -34.46 6.13 17.84
CA ARG A 188 -34.16 4.70 17.98
C ARG A 188 -33.62 4.10 16.69
N ALA A 189 -34.07 4.60 15.53
CA ALA A 189 -33.62 4.15 14.22
C ALA A 189 -32.10 4.33 14.04
N TRP A 190 -31.51 5.30 14.74
CA TRP A 190 -30.06 5.46 14.73
C TRP A 190 -29.32 4.24 15.30
N ASN A 191 -29.94 3.36 16.09
CA ASN A 191 -29.29 2.17 16.68
C ASN A 191 -29.48 0.90 15.83
N ASP A 192 -30.04 1.01 14.62
CA ASP A 192 -30.19 -0.13 13.74
C ASP A 192 -28.83 -0.71 13.34
N ARG A 193 -28.72 -2.04 13.38
CA ARG A 193 -27.53 -2.77 12.92
C ARG A 193 -27.26 -2.52 11.44
N LYS A 194 -28.29 -2.38 10.61
CA LYS A 194 -28.13 -2.07 9.18
C LYS A 194 -27.42 -0.73 8.99
N LEU A 195 -27.82 0.28 9.74
CA LEU A 195 -27.19 1.60 9.69
C LEU A 195 -25.72 1.56 10.14
N LEU A 196 -25.39 0.73 11.13
CA LEU A 196 -23.99 0.51 11.52
C LEU A 196 -23.15 -0.11 10.39
N LEU A 197 -23.71 -1.06 9.64
CA LEU A 197 -23.02 -1.66 8.49
C LEU A 197 -22.82 -0.64 7.37
N GLU A 198 -23.84 0.18 7.08
CA GLU A 198 -23.74 1.28 6.11
C GLU A 198 -22.66 2.29 6.49
N TRP A 199 -22.50 2.62 7.78
CA TRP A 199 -21.44 3.52 8.23
C TRP A 199 -20.04 2.94 8.07
N ARG A 200 -19.90 1.63 8.29
CA ARG A 200 -18.63 0.92 8.11
C ARG A 200 -18.23 0.89 6.64
N GLU A 201 -19.17 0.54 5.77
CA GLU A 201 -18.99 0.57 4.33
C GLU A 201 -18.60 1.97 3.86
N ARG A 202 -19.40 2.99 4.21
CA ARG A 202 -19.11 4.38 3.81
C ARG A 202 -17.78 4.91 4.35
N TRP A 203 -17.36 4.48 5.55
CA TRP A 203 -16.03 4.86 6.05
C TRP A 203 -14.94 4.31 5.13
N ALA A 204 -15.02 3.04 4.74
CA ALA A 204 -14.08 2.45 3.80
C ALA A 204 -14.11 3.17 2.43
N ASP A 205 -15.30 3.51 1.91
CA ASP A 205 -15.45 4.22 0.64
C ASP A 205 -14.78 5.60 0.68
N TRP A 206 -15.00 6.37 1.75
CA TRP A 206 -14.36 7.70 1.92
C TRP A 206 -12.85 7.60 2.05
N CYS A 207 -12.35 6.61 2.81
CA CYS A 207 -10.91 6.32 2.86
C CYS A 207 -10.35 5.97 1.49
N ASN A 208 -10.98 5.05 0.76
CA ASN A 208 -10.53 4.61 -0.55
C ASN A 208 -10.59 5.71 -1.61
N HIS A 209 -11.62 6.55 -1.58
CA HIS A 209 -11.74 7.71 -2.46
C HIS A 209 -10.55 8.66 -2.29
N LYS A 210 -10.16 8.98 -1.05
CA LYS A 210 -9.00 9.84 -0.79
C LYS A 210 -7.68 9.13 -1.10
N LEU A 211 -7.55 7.85 -0.75
CA LEU A 211 -6.35 7.05 -1.03
C LEU A 211 -6.09 6.91 -2.52
N TYR A 212 -7.13 6.85 -3.36
CA TYR A 212 -7.01 6.73 -4.82
C TYR A 212 -6.05 7.74 -5.43
N PHE A 213 -5.99 8.96 -4.90
CA PHE A 213 -5.18 10.05 -5.44
C PHE A 213 -3.73 10.05 -4.97
N VAL A 214 -3.38 9.31 -3.92
CA VAL A 214 -2.06 9.41 -3.27
C VAL A 214 -1.37 8.06 -3.02
N SER A 215 -2.08 6.94 -3.14
CA SER A 215 -1.56 5.62 -2.82
C SER A 215 -2.31 4.50 -3.54
N ASP A 216 -1.66 3.37 -3.76
CA ASP A 216 -2.30 2.12 -4.20
C ASP A 216 -3.00 1.38 -3.05
N ALA A 217 -2.77 1.78 -1.80
CA ALA A 217 -3.36 1.15 -0.63
C ALA A 217 -4.88 1.31 -0.62
N ARG A 218 -5.59 0.25 -0.21
CA ARG A 218 -7.05 0.24 -0.07
C ARG A 218 -7.45 -0.41 1.24
N VAL A 219 -8.55 0.05 1.81
CA VAL A 219 -9.17 -0.51 3.01
C VAL A 219 -10.49 -1.21 2.65
N ASP A 220 -10.83 -2.25 3.40
CA ASP A 220 -12.12 -2.94 3.26
C ASP A 220 -12.74 -3.13 4.64
N HIS A 221 -14.03 -2.85 4.74
CA HIS A 221 -14.77 -2.90 6.00
C HIS A 221 -15.16 -4.31 6.43
N ARG A 222 -15.14 -5.26 5.50
CA ARG A 222 -15.52 -6.66 5.69
C ARG A 222 -14.39 -7.42 6.40
N SER A 223 -14.72 -8.52 7.06
CA SER A 223 -13.69 -9.36 7.67
C SER A 223 -12.82 -10.04 6.59
N TYR A 224 -11.59 -10.48 6.93
CA TYR A 224 -10.76 -11.25 6.00
C TYR A 224 -11.51 -12.46 5.42
N LYS A 225 -12.31 -13.15 6.26
CA LYS A 225 -13.17 -14.26 5.83
C LYS A 225 -14.18 -13.83 4.76
N ASP A 226 -14.85 -12.70 4.96
CA ASP A 226 -15.87 -12.19 4.02
C ASP A 226 -15.24 -11.63 2.72
N GLN A 227 -13.95 -11.30 2.75
CA GLN A 227 -13.16 -10.94 1.58
C GLN A 227 -12.58 -12.18 0.85
N GLY A 228 -12.69 -13.38 1.43
CA GLY A 228 -12.05 -14.59 0.89
C GLY A 228 -10.53 -14.63 1.10
N ILE A 229 -10.00 -13.83 2.03
CA ILE A 229 -8.57 -13.77 2.33
C ILE A 229 -8.24 -14.78 3.44
N ASP A 230 -7.34 -15.72 3.17
CA ASP A 230 -6.84 -16.69 4.15
C ASP A 230 -5.80 -16.05 5.09
N ARG A 231 -6.28 -15.14 5.94
CA ARG A 231 -5.46 -14.42 6.92
C ARG A 231 -6.10 -14.50 8.29
N LEU A 232 -5.33 -14.93 9.28
CA LEU A 232 -5.78 -15.01 10.66
C LEU A 232 -5.81 -13.61 11.31
N PRO A 233 -6.93 -13.17 11.91
CA PRO A 233 -7.00 -11.90 12.60
C PRO A 233 -6.22 -11.95 13.92
N GLN A 234 -5.49 -10.87 14.22
CA GLN A 234 -4.84 -10.70 15.51
C GLN A 234 -5.87 -10.39 16.61
N ILE A 235 -5.50 -10.65 17.86
CA ILE A 235 -6.33 -10.36 19.04
C ILE A 235 -5.95 -9.00 19.62
N HIS A 236 -6.95 -8.22 20.03
CA HIS A 236 -6.71 -6.96 20.73
C HIS A 236 -6.04 -7.21 22.09
N LEU A 237 -4.85 -6.64 22.29
CA LEU A 237 -4.06 -6.84 23.50
C LEU A 237 -4.66 -6.11 24.72
N GLY A 238 -5.14 -4.89 24.53
CA GLY A 238 -5.55 -3.99 25.60
C GLY A 238 -4.38 -3.22 26.21
N VAL A 239 -4.70 -2.12 26.91
CA VAL A 239 -3.71 -1.14 27.40
C VAL A 239 -2.70 -1.76 28.38
N GLU A 240 -3.18 -2.57 29.32
CA GLU A 240 -2.36 -3.22 30.35
C GLU A 240 -1.32 -4.16 29.73
N VAL A 241 -1.77 -5.03 28.81
CA VAL A 241 -0.88 -5.97 28.11
C VAL A 241 0.16 -5.21 27.28
N CYS A 242 -0.25 -4.16 26.57
CA CYS A 242 0.70 -3.31 25.84
C CYS A 242 1.71 -2.62 26.75
N ALA A 243 1.32 -2.23 27.97
CA ALA A 243 2.23 -1.62 28.95
C ALA A 243 3.25 -2.63 29.49
N VAL A 244 2.82 -3.88 29.74
CA VAL A 244 3.73 -4.97 30.14
C VAL A 244 4.70 -5.30 29.01
N GLU A 245 4.23 -5.44 27.76
CA GLU A 245 5.12 -5.74 26.63
C GLU A 245 6.11 -4.62 26.33
N ARG A 246 5.72 -3.35 26.53
CA ARG A 246 6.63 -2.20 26.41
C ARG A 246 7.80 -2.23 27.40
N LYS A 247 7.66 -2.91 28.54
CA LYS A 247 8.75 -3.12 29.50
C LYS A 247 9.67 -4.30 29.12
N GLY A 248 9.46 -4.92 27.96
CA GLY A 248 10.26 -6.05 27.46
C GLY A 248 9.73 -7.44 27.84
N PHE A 249 8.66 -7.53 28.61
CA PHE A 249 8.07 -8.82 29.01
C PHE A 249 7.19 -9.41 27.91
N LYS A 250 7.25 -10.74 27.72
CA LYS A 250 6.37 -11.43 26.78
C LYS A 250 5.10 -11.90 27.50
N THR A 251 3.95 -11.56 26.94
CA THR A 251 2.65 -12.02 27.44
C THR A 251 2.08 -13.14 26.57
N ASP A 252 1.17 -13.95 27.13
CA ASP A 252 0.50 -15.01 26.36
C ASP A 252 -0.29 -14.47 25.17
N LYS A 253 -1.02 -13.36 25.36
CA LYS A 253 -1.74 -12.68 24.28
C LYS A 253 -0.78 -12.16 23.21
N GLY A 254 0.34 -11.55 23.59
CA GLY A 254 1.34 -11.09 22.63
C GLY A 254 2.03 -12.24 21.89
N ASN A 255 2.31 -13.35 22.58
CA ASN A 255 2.85 -14.57 21.96
C ASN A 255 1.86 -15.17 20.95
N LYS A 256 0.55 -15.14 21.25
CA LYS A 256 -0.49 -15.54 20.31
C LYS A 256 -0.50 -14.66 19.05
N ASN A 257 -0.42 -13.33 19.20
CA ASN A 257 -0.31 -12.43 18.05
C ASN A 257 0.99 -12.63 17.25
N ARG A 258 2.12 -12.92 17.91
CA ARG A 258 3.38 -13.29 17.24
C ARG A 258 3.22 -14.55 16.38
N ARG A 259 2.56 -15.59 16.89
CA ARG A 259 2.26 -16.82 16.12
C ARG A 259 1.34 -16.55 14.93
N ILE A 260 0.28 -15.75 15.13
CA ILE A 260 -0.64 -15.34 14.06
C ILE A 260 0.11 -14.59 12.95
N ARG A 261 0.98 -13.63 13.31
CA ARG A 261 1.82 -12.91 12.33
C ARG A 261 2.70 -13.85 11.53
N ARG A 262 3.38 -14.79 12.20
CA ARG A 262 4.24 -15.77 11.54
C ARG A 262 3.46 -16.60 10.53
N ARG A 263 2.30 -17.15 10.92
CA ARG A 263 1.45 -17.95 10.02
C ARG A 263 0.96 -17.15 8.82
N ASN A 264 0.53 -15.89 9.03
CA ASN A 264 0.09 -15.03 7.93
C ASN A 264 1.22 -14.73 6.94
N LEU A 265 2.44 -14.50 7.44
CA LEU A 265 3.63 -14.29 6.61
C LEU A 265 3.98 -15.55 5.81
N GLU A 266 3.90 -16.74 6.42
CA GLU A 266 4.13 -18.02 5.74
C GLU A 266 3.17 -18.21 4.55
N VAL A 267 1.88 -17.88 4.71
CA VAL A 267 0.89 -17.92 3.60
C VAL A 267 1.26 -16.92 2.50
N GLU A 268 1.59 -15.69 2.88
CA GLU A 268 1.95 -14.63 1.92
C GLU A 268 3.21 -14.99 1.11
N ILE A 269 4.22 -15.58 1.75
CA ILE A 269 5.42 -16.09 1.08
C ILE A 269 5.05 -17.17 0.07
N GLN A 270 4.21 -18.13 0.44
CA GLN A 270 3.79 -19.21 -0.46
C GLN A 270 3.04 -18.70 -1.70
N GLU A 271 2.16 -17.71 -1.51
CA GLU A 271 1.46 -17.05 -2.63
C GLU A 271 2.42 -16.31 -3.56
N LEU A 272 3.38 -15.58 -3.00
CA LEU A 272 4.41 -14.87 -3.77
C LEU A 272 5.29 -15.84 -4.56
N GLU A 273 5.70 -16.95 -3.95
CA GLU A 273 6.47 -18.01 -4.63
C GLU A 273 5.69 -18.63 -5.79
N GLN A 274 4.38 -18.84 -5.64
CA GLN A 274 3.53 -19.33 -6.72
C GLN A 274 3.44 -18.32 -7.86
N GLN A 275 3.26 -17.04 -7.55
CA GLN A 275 3.24 -15.97 -8.55
C GLN A 275 4.57 -15.83 -9.28
N MET A 276 5.70 -15.89 -8.55
CA MET A 276 7.03 -15.85 -9.15
C MET A 276 7.26 -17.03 -10.08
N ARG A 277 6.81 -18.24 -9.71
CA ARG A 277 6.87 -19.42 -10.59
C ARG A 277 6.06 -19.21 -11.87
N ALA A 278 4.85 -18.69 -11.76
CA ALA A 278 4.00 -18.40 -12.93
C ALA A 278 4.65 -17.38 -13.86
N ILE A 279 5.23 -16.30 -13.31
CA ILE A 279 5.94 -15.27 -14.08
C ILE A 279 7.17 -15.84 -14.77
N ARG A 280 7.99 -16.63 -14.06
CA ARG A 280 9.17 -17.29 -14.64
C ARG A 280 8.78 -18.25 -15.76
N SER A 281 7.69 -19.00 -15.59
CA SER A 281 7.18 -19.91 -16.62
C SER A 281 6.72 -19.13 -17.86
N LYS A 282 5.98 -18.05 -17.67
CA LYS A 282 5.54 -17.18 -18.77
C LYS A 282 6.73 -16.58 -19.51
N HIS A 283 7.69 -16.03 -18.78
CA HIS A 283 8.90 -15.45 -19.37
C HIS A 283 9.69 -16.49 -20.18
N LYS A 284 9.86 -17.71 -19.66
CA LYS A 284 10.50 -18.80 -20.40
C LYS A 284 9.78 -19.09 -21.72
N GLN A 285 8.45 -19.10 -21.71
CA GLN A 285 7.66 -19.33 -22.92
C GLN A 285 7.82 -18.16 -23.91
N ASP A 286 7.70 -16.91 -23.45
CA ASP A 286 7.86 -15.72 -24.28
C ASP A 286 9.27 -15.69 -24.94
N THR A 287 10.31 -16.11 -24.21
CA THR A 287 11.68 -16.25 -24.74
C THR A 287 11.78 -17.35 -25.80
N ILE A 288 11.16 -18.52 -25.58
CA ILE A 288 11.11 -19.59 -26.58
C ILE A 288 10.41 -19.09 -27.84
N ASP A 289 9.22 -18.52 -27.72
CA ASP A 289 8.43 -18.02 -28.85
C ASP A 289 9.20 -16.98 -29.66
N TYR A 290 9.94 -16.09 -28.99
CA TYR A 290 10.83 -15.12 -29.63
C TYR A 290 11.98 -15.78 -30.41
N ILE A 291 12.69 -16.74 -29.81
CA ILE A 291 13.76 -17.48 -30.50
C ILE A 291 13.19 -18.20 -31.72
N GLU A 292 12.10 -18.95 -31.55
CA GLU A 292 11.49 -19.74 -32.63
C GLU A 292 11.02 -18.87 -33.79
N SER A 293 10.48 -17.67 -33.50
CA SER A 293 10.11 -16.69 -34.52
C SER A 293 11.30 -16.17 -35.32
N ASN A 294 12.48 -16.02 -34.70
CA ASN A 294 13.66 -15.45 -35.37
C ASN A 294 14.49 -16.50 -36.11
N ILE A 295 14.60 -17.72 -35.59
CA ILE A 295 15.36 -18.80 -36.25
C ILE A 295 14.50 -19.64 -37.21
N GLY A 296 13.17 -19.55 -37.12
CA GLY A 296 12.23 -20.24 -38.01
C GLY A 296 12.08 -21.74 -37.76
N CYS A 297 12.52 -22.24 -36.61
CA CYS A 297 12.34 -23.63 -36.18
C CYS A 297 12.13 -23.71 -34.66
N LYS A 298 11.71 -24.88 -34.16
CA LYS A 298 11.56 -25.09 -32.72
C LYS A 298 12.90 -25.00 -32.00
N VAL A 299 12.92 -24.52 -30.75
CA VAL A 299 14.14 -24.50 -29.92
C VAL A 299 14.69 -25.92 -29.70
N SER A 300 13.82 -26.93 -29.61
CA SER A 300 14.23 -28.35 -29.56
C SER A 300 14.97 -28.83 -30.82
N GLU A 301 14.78 -28.13 -31.94
CA GLU A 301 15.40 -28.36 -33.24
C GLU A 301 16.54 -27.38 -33.53
N ALA A 302 16.92 -26.55 -32.55
CA ALA A 302 18.05 -25.64 -32.65
C ALA A 302 19.34 -26.30 -32.12
N PHE A 303 20.46 -25.87 -32.68
CA PHE A 303 21.82 -26.11 -32.20
C PHE A 303 22.31 -24.84 -31.50
N THR A 304 22.91 -25.00 -30.32
CA THR A 304 23.45 -23.88 -29.55
C THR A 304 24.96 -23.78 -29.69
N ILE A 305 25.45 -22.55 -29.83
CA ILE A 305 26.87 -22.21 -29.85
C ILE A 305 27.17 -21.39 -28.60
N HIS A 306 28.26 -21.74 -27.92
CA HIS A 306 28.73 -21.10 -26.70
C HIS A 306 30.15 -20.57 -26.93
N ASP A 307 30.35 -19.29 -26.62
CA ASP A 307 31.62 -18.57 -26.69
C ASP A 307 31.50 -17.28 -25.85
N GLU A 308 32.55 -16.47 -25.78
CA GLU A 308 32.50 -15.16 -25.12
C GLU A 308 31.52 -14.21 -25.83
N MET A 309 30.85 -13.34 -25.06
CA MET A 309 29.82 -12.44 -25.58
C MET A 309 30.26 -11.62 -26.82
N PRO A 310 31.43 -10.93 -26.82
CA PRO A 310 31.82 -10.12 -27.96
C PRO A 310 32.03 -10.96 -29.23
N VAL A 311 32.44 -12.22 -29.06
CA VAL A 311 32.64 -13.17 -30.15
C VAL A 311 31.30 -13.62 -30.71
N LEU A 312 30.35 -14.01 -29.84
CA LEU A 312 29.02 -14.44 -30.27
C LEU A 312 28.23 -13.34 -30.96
N GLU A 313 28.30 -12.08 -30.50
CA GLU A 313 27.61 -10.95 -31.15
C GLU A 313 28.11 -10.67 -32.56
N GLN A 314 29.43 -10.70 -32.75
CA GLN A 314 30.03 -10.50 -34.06
C GLN A 314 29.72 -11.68 -34.99
N TYR A 315 29.71 -12.88 -34.43
CA TYR A 315 29.46 -14.10 -35.18
C TYR A 315 27.98 -14.26 -35.58
N GLU A 316 27.03 -13.86 -34.72
CA GLU A 316 25.60 -13.77 -35.05
C GLU A 316 25.39 -12.94 -36.32
N LYS A 317 25.95 -11.71 -36.36
CA LYS A 317 25.89 -10.83 -37.53
C LYS A 317 26.52 -11.47 -38.77
N TYR A 318 27.63 -12.18 -38.60
CA TYR A 318 28.30 -12.89 -39.69
C TYR A 318 27.41 -14.00 -40.26
N LEU A 319 26.79 -14.83 -39.41
CA LEU A 319 25.85 -15.86 -39.84
C LEU A 319 24.64 -15.27 -40.58
N GLN A 320 24.04 -14.21 -40.02
CA GLN A 320 22.89 -13.52 -40.64
C GLN A 320 23.24 -12.96 -42.02
N SER A 321 24.45 -12.42 -42.22
CA SER A 321 24.93 -11.95 -43.53
C SER A 321 25.11 -13.07 -44.58
N HIS A 322 25.24 -14.32 -44.13
CA HIS A 322 25.30 -15.52 -44.98
C HIS A 322 23.94 -16.22 -45.09
N ASN A 323 22.84 -15.53 -44.76
CA ASN A 323 21.47 -16.05 -44.77
C ASN A 323 21.27 -17.28 -43.87
N ILE A 324 22.04 -17.39 -42.78
CA ILE A 324 21.81 -18.40 -41.75
C ILE A 324 21.01 -17.75 -40.62
N PRO A 325 19.76 -18.19 -40.37
CA PRO A 325 18.98 -17.71 -39.24
C PRO A 325 19.72 -17.99 -37.93
N SER A 326 19.87 -16.96 -37.10
CA SER A 326 20.53 -17.07 -35.82
C SER A 326 20.01 -16.04 -34.83
N GLU A 327 19.94 -16.42 -33.55
CA GLU A 327 19.49 -15.56 -32.46
C GLU A 327 20.36 -15.77 -31.22
N LEU A 328 21.05 -14.72 -30.79
CA LEU A 328 21.84 -14.68 -29.56
C LEU A 328 20.96 -14.32 -28.36
N ILE A 329 20.90 -15.22 -27.37
CA ILE A 329 20.17 -15.01 -26.13
C ILE A 329 21.15 -14.91 -24.97
N PHE A 330 20.76 -14.08 -24.02
CA PHE A 330 21.47 -13.77 -22.81
C PHE A 330 20.59 -14.26 -21.66
N TYR A 331 21.12 -14.95 -20.66
CA TYR A 331 20.32 -15.40 -19.52
C TYR A 331 20.64 -14.61 -18.25
N ASN A 332 21.90 -14.21 -18.08
CA ASN A 332 22.45 -13.36 -17.03
C ASN A 332 23.80 -12.80 -17.50
N GLU A 333 24.50 -12.03 -16.64
CA GLU A 333 25.76 -11.33 -16.99
C GLU A 333 26.87 -12.24 -17.54
N ASP A 334 26.81 -13.56 -17.34
CA ASP A 334 27.87 -14.49 -17.72
C ASP A 334 27.42 -15.65 -18.62
N LYS A 335 26.13 -15.74 -18.99
CA LYS A 335 25.61 -16.88 -19.76
C LYS A 335 24.92 -16.44 -21.06
N TYR A 336 25.55 -16.82 -22.16
CA TYR A 336 25.20 -16.46 -23.53
C TYR A 336 25.04 -17.73 -24.38
N GLU A 337 23.99 -17.79 -25.20
CA GLU A 337 23.74 -18.92 -26.10
C GLU A 337 23.27 -18.39 -27.47
N LEU A 338 24.00 -18.74 -28.53
CA LEU A 338 23.61 -18.44 -29.90
C LEU A 338 22.86 -19.63 -30.49
N PHE A 339 21.59 -19.43 -30.82
CA PHE A 339 20.72 -20.44 -31.41
C PHE A 339 20.79 -20.39 -32.94
N VAL A 340 20.94 -21.55 -33.57
CA VAL A 340 20.94 -21.74 -35.03
C VAL A 340 20.10 -22.98 -35.36
N PRO A 341 19.29 -23.01 -36.43
CA PRO A 341 18.58 -24.22 -36.83
C PRO A 341 19.52 -25.41 -37.02
N LYS A 342 19.15 -26.61 -36.53
CA LYS A 342 19.99 -27.82 -36.71
C LYS A 342 20.26 -28.15 -38.18
N SER A 343 19.34 -27.80 -39.09
CA SER A 343 19.52 -27.95 -40.54
C SER A 343 20.69 -27.14 -41.09
N GLU A 344 21.05 -26.03 -40.45
CA GLU A 344 22.14 -25.13 -40.85
C GLU A 344 23.43 -25.36 -40.04
N LYS A 345 23.44 -26.35 -39.15
CA LYS A 345 24.55 -26.62 -38.23
C LYS A 345 25.91 -26.77 -38.94
N GLU A 346 25.97 -27.60 -39.98
CA GLU A 346 27.23 -27.87 -40.68
C GLU A 346 27.77 -26.62 -41.37
N LYS A 347 26.89 -25.82 -41.99
CA LYS A 347 27.28 -24.55 -42.61
C LYS A 347 27.76 -23.55 -41.56
N ALA A 348 27.03 -23.42 -40.45
CA ALA A 348 27.42 -22.53 -39.35
C ALA A 348 28.81 -22.91 -38.82
N ILE A 349 29.04 -24.18 -38.46
CA ILE A 349 30.34 -24.67 -37.98
C ILE A 349 31.45 -24.45 -39.02
N GLY A 350 31.18 -24.70 -40.31
CA GLY A 350 32.13 -24.42 -41.39
C GLY A 350 32.56 -22.95 -41.44
N LEU A 351 31.57 -22.04 -41.37
CA LEU A 351 31.79 -20.59 -41.35
C LEU A 351 32.50 -20.09 -40.09
N LEU A 352 32.38 -20.80 -38.96
CA LEU A 352 33.08 -20.42 -37.72
C LEU A 352 34.61 -20.39 -37.91
N SER A 353 35.15 -21.35 -38.68
CA SER A 353 36.59 -21.41 -38.97
C SER A 353 37.06 -20.22 -39.82
N GLN A 354 36.23 -19.75 -40.75
CA GLN A 354 36.50 -18.60 -41.60
C GLN A 354 36.40 -17.29 -40.80
N PHE A 355 35.33 -17.16 -40.00
CA PHE A 355 35.12 -16.04 -39.09
C PHE A 355 36.28 -15.88 -38.11
N ARG A 356 36.74 -16.97 -37.48
CA ARG A 356 37.89 -16.94 -36.58
C ARG A 356 39.17 -16.50 -37.30
N LYS A 357 39.46 -17.00 -38.51
CA LYS A 357 40.64 -16.53 -39.28
C LYS A 357 40.57 -15.03 -39.57
N GLN A 358 39.42 -14.53 -40.02
CA GLN A 358 39.23 -13.10 -40.36
C GLN A 358 39.33 -12.15 -39.17
N ASN A 359 38.92 -12.58 -37.97
CA ASN A 359 38.93 -11.74 -36.78
C ASN A 359 40.19 -11.92 -35.91
N PHE A 360 40.79 -13.12 -35.80
CA PHE A 360 42.06 -13.33 -35.10
C PHE A 360 43.28 -12.75 -35.86
N GLU A 361 43.22 -12.58 -37.19
CA GLU A 361 44.26 -11.86 -37.95
C GLU A 361 44.22 -10.33 -37.72
N LYS A 362 43.06 -9.77 -37.35
CA LYS A 362 42.91 -8.33 -37.02
C LYS A 362 43.51 -7.99 -35.66
N ASP A 363 43.38 -8.86 -34.66
CA ASP A 363 43.99 -8.64 -33.34
C ASP A 363 45.53 -8.65 -33.38
N LYS A 364 46.14 -9.47 -34.25
CA LYS A 364 47.60 -9.45 -34.47
C LYS A 364 48.12 -8.19 -35.18
N GLN A 365 47.29 -7.53 -35.99
CA GLN A 365 47.66 -6.26 -36.63
C GLN A 365 47.47 -5.05 -35.70
N GLY A 366 46.50 -5.09 -34.77
CA GLY A 366 46.30 -4.05 -33.76
C GLY A 366 47.42 -3.98 -32.72
N ASP A 367 47.96 -5.12 -32.30
CA ASP A 367 48.99 -5.21 -31.26
C ASP A 367 50.40 -4.78 -31.75
N MET A 368 50.62 -4.79 -33.08
CA MET A 368 51.83 -4.21 -33.69
C MET A 368 51.81 -2.68 -33.80
N GLN A 369 50.63 -2.04 -33.79
CA GLN A 369 50.50 -0.58 -33.88
C GLN A 369 50.55 0.14 -32.52
N GLN A 370 50.36 -0.57 -31.39
CA GLN A 370 50.43 0.04 -30.05
C GLN A 370 51.85 0.11 -29.45
N LYS A 371 52.85 -0.58 -30.03
CA LYS A 371 54.24 -0.57 -29.50
C LYS A 371 55.12 0.59 -29.98
N SER A 372 54.61 1.53 -30.77
CA SER A 372 55.42 2.60 -31.41
C SER A 372 55.20 4.01 -30.86
N ALA A 373 54.61 4.21 -29.68
CA ALA A 373 54.45 5.53 -29.07
C ALA A 373 55.23 5.65 -27.73
N PRO A 374 56.17 6.60 -27.58
CA PRO A 374 56.92 6.77 -26.33
C PRO A 374 56.05 7.41 -25.22
N PRO A 375 56.31 7.09 -23.94
CA PRO A 375 55.45 7.49 -22.83
C PRO A 375 55.50 9.01 -22.58
N LYS A 376 54.33 9.67 -22.52
CA LYS A 376 54.21 11.07 -22.12
C LYS A 376 54.40 11.22 -20.61
N LYS A 377 55.31 12.11 -20.20
CA LYS A 377 55.56 12.45 -18.78
C LYS A 377 54.32 13.10 -18.12
N PRO A 378 54.01 12.77 -16.86
CA PRO A 378 52.87 13.34 -16.14
C PRO A 378 53.14 14.79 -15.71
N LYS A 379 52.14 15.66 -15.89
CA LYS A 379 52.13 17.03 -15.33
C LYS A 379 51.71 17.00 -13.85
N PRO A 380 52.33 17.81 -12.97
CA PRO A 380 51.95 17.89 -11.57
C PRO A 380 50.59 18.60 -11.41
N ARG A 381 49.74 18.06 -10.54
CA ARG A 381 48.46 18.67 -10.16
C ARG A 381 48.70 19.73 -9.08
N LEU A 382 48.11 20.91 -9.27
CA LEU A 382 47.81 21.88 -8.21
C LEU A 382 46.46 21.54 -7.60
#